data_AF-A0ABD5FRR1-F1
#
_entry.id   AF-A0ABD5FRR1-F1
#
_cell.length_a   1.000
_cell.length_b   1.000
_cell.length_c   1.000
_cell.angle_alpha   90.00
_cell.angle_beta   90.00
_cell.angle_gamma   90.00
#
_symmetry.space_group_name_H-M   'P 1'
#
loop_
_entity.id
_entity.type
_entity.pdbx_description
1 polymer ?
#
loop_
_entity_poly.entity_id
_entity_poly.type
_entity_poly.pdbx_seq_one_letter_code
_entity_poly.pdbx_strand_id
1 'polypeptide(L)'
;MPIIDLQSLTEQTIDFKWLDGEVIRVPQPSARFINKVDRAENTIPKAQELVLEFLQTNKEKREFTKGEIENLNSAQLTAILMAVLGFAQEVDSHPN
;
A
#
# COMPACT_ATOMS: atom_id res chain seq x y z
N MET A 1 7.57 14.79 32.98
CA MET A 1 7.79 14.92 31.52
C MET A 1 7.12 13.73 30.86
N PRO A 2 6.36 13.91 29.77
CA PRO A 2 5.83 12.76 29.03
C PRO A 2 7.00 11.96 28.45
N ILE A 3 6.94 10.64 28.59
CA ILE A 3 7.84 9.71 27.91
C ILE A 3 7.31 9.58 26.49
N ILE A 4 8.14 9.94 25.50
CA ILE A 4 7.82 9.75 24.08
C ILE A 4 8.32 8.36 23.69
N ASP A 5 7.41 7.49 23.27
CA ASP A 5 7.77 6.19 22.73
C ASP A 5 8.27 6.34 21.28
N LEU A 6 9.56 6.18 21.07
CA LEU A 6 10.16 6.24 19.73
C LEU A 6 9.96 4.94 18.94
N GLN A 7 9.57 3.84 19.60
CA GLN A 7 9.30 2.57 18.93
C GLN A 7 7.95 2.61 18.21
N SER A 8 6.95 3.26 18.78
CA SER A 8 5.67 3.50 18.09
C SER A 8 5.80 4.43 16.87
N LEU A 9 6.90 5.17 16.78
CA LEU A 9 7.26 6.02 15.62
C LEU A 9 8.08 5.28 14.56
N THR A 10 8.36 3.98 14.75
CA THR A 10 9.00 3.20 13.69
C THR A 10 8.06 3.03 12.50
N GLU A 11 8.60 3.21 11.30
CA GLU A 11 7.85 3.20 10.06
C GLU A 11 7.25 1.82 9.79
N GLN A 12 5.93 1.72 9.94
CA GLN A 12 5.17 0.50 9.69
C GLN A 12 5.08 0.20 8.19
N THR A 13 5.00 -1.08 7.85
CA THR A 13 4.91 -1.56 6.46
C THR A 13 3.72 -2.48 6.24
N ILE A 14 3.26 -2.51 4.99
CA ILE A 14 2.41 -3.55 4.46
C ILE A 14 3.32 -4.57 3.77
N ASP A 15 3.30 -5.81 4.28
CA ASP A 15 4.13 -6.88 3.76
C ASP A 15 3.31 -7.74 2.78
N PHE A 16 3.74 -7.77 1.52
CA PHE A 16 3.12 -8.58 0.47
C PHE A 16 4.03 -9.75 0.12
N LYS A 17 3.50 -10.98 0.20
CA LYS A 17 4.16 -12.12 -0.45
C LYS A 17 3.86 -12.07 -1.94
N TRP A 18 4.88 -11.79 -2.74
CA TRP A 18 4.79 -11.63 -4.17
C TRP A 18 4.70 -12.97 -4.91
N LEU A 19 4.49 -12.91 -6.23
CA LEU A 19 4.22 -14.09 -7.08
C LEU A 19 5.41 -15.06 -7.19
N ASP A 20 6.63 -14.55 -7.02
CA ASP A 20 7.88 -15.32 -6.94
C ASP A 20 8.18 -15.84 -5.52
N GLY A 21 7.31 -15.52 -4.56
CA GLY A 21 7.46 -15.91 -3.16
C GLY A 21 8.28 -14.95 -2.31
N GLU A 22 8.84 -13.88 -2.89
CA GLU A 22 9.53 -12.83 -2.15
C GLU A 22 8.57 -12.02 -1.28
N VAL A 23 9.07 -11.42 -0.21
CA VAL A 23 8.29 -10.49 0.62
C VAL A 23 8.68 -9.07 0.24
N ILE A 24 7.69 -8.30 -0.19
CA ILE A 24 7.81 -6.89 -0.56
C ILE A 24 7.22 -6.07 0.57
N ARG A 25 8.03 -5.20 1.19
CA ARG A 25 7.61 -4.35 2.29
C ARG A 25 7.38 -2.94 1.77
N VAL A 26 6.12 -2.53 1.77
CA VAL A 26 5.73 -1.21 1.30
C VAL A 26 5.43 -0.34 2.52
N PRO A 27 6.02 0.86 2.66
CA PRO A 27 5.64 1.77 3.73
C PRO A 27 4.13 2.03 3.74
N GLN A 28 3.61 2.41 4.92
CA GLN A 28 2.22 2.84 5.01
C GLN A 28 1.88 3.90 3.96
N PRO A 29 0.70 3.80 3.32
CA PRO A 29 0.26 4.81 2.38
C PRO A 29 0.02 6.14 3.09
N SER A 30 0.43 7.24 2.46
CA SER A 30 0.07 8.57 2.96
C SER A 30 -1.45 8.80 2.91
N ALA A 31 -1.99 9.65 3.79
CA ALA A 31 -3.40 10.04 3.73
C ALA A 31 -3.81 10.60 2.35
N ARG A 32 -2.89 11.26 1.64
CA ARG A 32 -3.11 11.73 0.27
C ARG A 32 -3.31 10.56 -0.70
N PHE A 33 -2.51 9.51 -0.57
CA PHE A 33 -2.62 8.32 -1.41
C PHE A 33 -3.89 7.52 -1.09
N ILE A 34 -4.23 7.35 0.19
CA ILE A 34 -5.50 6.74 0.61
C ILE A 34 -6.68 7.46 -0.03
N ASN A 35 -6.76 8.78 0.10
CA ASN A 35 -7.83 9.60 -0.52
C ASN A 35 -7.85 9.47 -2.06
N LYS A 36 -6.69 9.25 -2.68
CA LYS A 36 -6.58 9.02 -4.13
C LYS A 36 -7.20 7.69 -4.51
N VAL A 37 -6.99 6.62 -3.73
CA VAL A 37 -7.58 5.30 -3.96
C VAL A 37 -9.09 5.33 -3.70
N ASP A 38 -9.53 5.94 -2.60
CA ASP A 38 -10.96 6.01 -2.22
C ASP A 38 -11.83 6.72 -3.28
N ARG A 39 -11.28 7.75 -3.92
CA ARG A 39 -11.98 8.54 -4.95
C ARG A 39 -11.74 8.06 -6.37
N ALA A 40 -10.95 7.01 -6.57
CA ALA A 40 -10.60 6.54 -7.90
C ALA A 40 -11.81 5.91 -8.61
N GLU A 41 -11.84 6.05 -9.93
CA GLU A 41 -12.79 5.29 -10.74
C GLU A 41 -12.56 3.79 -10.58
N ASN A 42 -13.63 3.04 -10.39
CA ASN A 42 -13.57 1.58 -10.22
C ASN A 42 -13.39 0.88 -11.57
N THR A 43 -12.20 1.03 -12.16
CA THR A 43 -11.80 0.40 -13.42
C THR A 43 -10.47 -0.35 -13.26
N ILE A 44 -10.28 -1.43 -14.02
CA ILE A 44 -9.05 -2.23 -13.98
C ILE A 44 -7.81 -1.38 -14.31
N PRO A 45 -7.79 -0.55 -15.37
CA PRO A 45 -6.62 0.27 -15.69
C PRO A 45 -6.25 1.22 -14.56
N LYS A 46 -7.26 1.79 -13.88
CA LYS A 46 -7.01 2.70 -12.76
C LYS A 46 -6.46 1.96 -11.54
N ALA A 47 -6.98 0.76 -11.26
CA ALA A 47 -6.46 -0.08 -10.19
C ALA A 47 -5.00 -0.47 -10.45
N GLN A 48 -4.65 -0.84 -11.69
CA GLN A 48 -3.27 -1.15 -12.09
C GLN A 48 -2.33 0.06 -11.91
N GLU A 49 -2.75 1.25 -12.32
CA GLU A 49 -1.98 2.49 -12.13
C GLU A 49 -1.67 2.74 -10.64
N LEU A 50 -2.69 2.64 -9.79
CA LEU A 50 -2.56 2.89 -8.35
C LEU A 50 -1.71 1.81 -7.66
N VAL A 51 -1.89 0.55 -8.01
CA VAL A 51 -1.06 -0.55 -7.48
C VAL A 51 0.40 -0.34 -7.87
N LEU A 52 0.69 0.02 -9.11
CA LEU A 52 2.06 0.29 -9.56
C LEU A 52 2.69 1.44 -8.75
N GLU A 53 1.99 2.57 -8.64
CA GLU A 53 2.46 3.74 -7.89
C GLU A 53 2.73 3.38 -6.42
N PHE A 54 1.86 2.59 -5.81
CA PHE A 54 2.02 2.16 -4.42
C PHE A 54 3.24 1.25 -4.24
N LEU A 55 3.33 0.17 -5.03
CA LEU A 55 4.40 -0.81 -4.92
C LEU A 55 5.77 -0.21 -5.25
N GLN A 56 5.84 0.86 -6.05
CA GLN A 56 7.10 1.55 -6.34
C GLN A 56 7.74 2.19 -5.09
N THR A 57 7.00 2.34 -4.00
CA THR A 57 7.51 2.87 -2.72
C THR A 57 8.15 1.81 -1.82
N ASN A 58 8.25 0.56 -2.29
CA ASN A 58 8.81 -0.55 -1.51
C ASN A 58 10.23 -0.32 -0.98
N LYS A 59 10.53 -0.90 0.17
CA LYS A 59 11.83 -0.76 0.85
C LYS A 59 12.94 -1.56 0.18
N GLU A 60 12.59 -2.60 -0.56
CA GLU A 60 13.51 -3.48 -1.28
C GLU A 60 14.10 -2.80 -2.53
N LYS A 61 13.60 -1.62 -2.92
CA LYS A 61 13.93 -0.90 -4.16
C LYS A 61 13.71 -1.75 -5.42
N ARG A 62 12.81 -2.72 -5.34
CA ARG A 62 12.36 -3.49 -6.50
C ARG A 62 11.64 -2.55 -7.46
N GLU A 63 12.03 -2.58 -8.72
CA GLU A 63 11.34 -1.83 -9.77
C GLU A 63 10.21 -2.70 -10.31
N PHE A 64 8.97 -2.26 -10.11
CA PHE A 64 7.81 -2.92 -10.69
C PHE A 64 7.53 -2.35 -12.08
N THR A 65 7.28 -3.22 -13.03
CA THR A 65 6.93 -2.81 -14.40
C THR A 65 5.43 -2.78 -14.61
N LYS A 66 4.96 -1.97 -15.57
CA LYS A 66 3.55 -1.98 -15.97
C LYS A 66 3.06 -3.36 -16.36
N GLY A 67 3.88 -4.10 -17.12
CA GLY A 67 3.53 -5.45 -17.56
C GLY A 67 3.35 -6.44 -16.40
N GLU A 68 4.15 -6.33 -15.34
CA GLU A 68 3.95 -7.15 -14.13
C GLU A 68 2.61 -6.86 -13.45
N ILE A 69 2.24 -5.57 -13.34
CA ILE A 69 0.98 -5.18 -12.69
C ILE A 69 -0.22 -5.51 -13.58
N GLU A 70 -0.07 -5.43 -14.90
CA GLU A 70 -1.10 -5.81 -15.87
C GLU A 70 -1.44 -7.31 -15.83
N ASN A 71 -0.48 -8.15 -15.42
CA ASN A 71 -0.67 -9.59 -15.24
C ASN A 71 -1.40 -9.95 -13.94
N LEU A 72 -1.61 -9.00 -13.03
CA LEU A 72 -2.39 -9.24 -11.82
C LEU A 72 -3.87 -9.36 -12.17
N ASN A 73 -4.52 -10.37 -11.59
CA ASN A 73 -5.96 -10.52 -11.70
C ASN A 73 -6.69 -9.50 -10.81
N SER A 74 -7.99 -9.31 -11.05
CA SER A 74 -8.81 -8.35 -10.32
C SER A 74 -8.79 -8.58 -8.80
N ALA A 75 -8.78 -9.83 -8.34
CA ALA A 75 -8.75 -10.12 -6.90
C ALA A 75 -7.42 -9.69 -6.25
N GLN A 76 -6.29 -9.89 -6.94
CA GLN A 76 -4.98 -9.44 -6.47
C GLN A 76 -4.90 -7.91 -6.40
N LEU A 77 -5.35 -7.22 -7.45
CA LEU A 77 -5.41 -5.75 -7.48
C LEU A 77 -6.29 -5.21 -6.34
N THR A 78 -7.48 -5.78 -6.16
CA THR A 78 -8.40 -5.40 -5.08
C THR A 78 -7.80 -5.66 -3.71
N ALA A 79 -7.13 -6.80 -3.48
CA ALA A 79 -6.51 -7.10 -2.19
C ALA A 79 -5.45 -6.06 -1.80
N ILE A 80 -4.62 -5.63 -2.76
CA ILE A 80 -3.60 -4.60 -2.53
C ILE A 80 -4.26 -3.25 -2.18
N LEU A 81 -5.25 -2.82 -2.96
CA LEU A 81 -5.92 -1.54 -2.72
C LEU A 81 -6.77 -1.55 -1.44
N MET A 82 -7.34 -2.70 -1.07
CA MET A 82 -8.03 -2.86 0.22
C MET A 82 -7.07 -2.79 1.39
N ALA A 83 -5.85 -3.33 1.26
CA ALA A 83 -4.81 -3.15 2.28
C ALA A 83 -4.45 -1.65 2.45
N VAL A 84 -4.38 -0.91 1.34
CA VAL A 84 -4.18 0.56 1.38
C VAL A 84 -5.31 1.27 2.12
N LEU A 85 -6.57 0.92 1.82
CA LEU A 85 -7.74 1.52 2.49
C LEU A 85 -7.88 1.09 3.95
N GLY A 86 -7.43 -0.12 4.32
CA GLY A 86 -7.44 -0.63 5.69
C GLY A 86 -6.63 0.24 6.66
N PHE A 87 -5.52 0.82 6.20
CA PHE A 87 -4.74 1.76 7.01
C PHE A 87 -5.47 3.07 7.34
N ALA A 88 -6.44 3.48 6.52
CA ALA A 88 -7.26 4.65 6.84
C ALA A 88 -8.05 4.44 8.14
N GLN A 89 -8.54 3.21 8.35
CA GLN A 89 -9.35 2.86 9.51
C GLN A 89 -8.52 2.75 10.79
N GLU A 90 -7.26 2.28 10.70
CA GLU A 90 -6.36 2.24 11.85
C GLU A 90 -5.96 3.65 12.34
N VAL A 91 -5.71 4.57 11.41
CA VAL A 91 -5.36 5.98 11.74
C VAL A 91 -6.53 6.72 12.41
N ASP A 92 -7.77 6.51 11.93
CA ASP A 92 -8.96 7.13 12.53
C ASP A 92 -9.32 6.51 13.90
N SER A 93 -8.95 5.24 14.15
CA SER A 93 -9.24 4.53 15.41
C SER A 93 -8.23 4.83 16.53
N HIS A 94 -7.04 5.28 16.17
CA HIS A 94 -5.97 5.66 17.09
C HIS A 94 -5.36 7.02 16.69
N PRO A 95 -6.07 8.13 16.93
CA PRO A 95 -5.45 9.45 16.83
C PRO A 95 -4.42 9.57 17.96
N ASN A 96 -3.14 9.60 17.62
CA ASN A 96 -2.06 9.89 18.58
C ASN A 96 -2.33 11.20 19.34
#